data_AF-A0A8T2UCP1-F1
#
_entry.id   AF-A0A8T2UCP1-F1
#
_cell.length_a   1.000
_cell.length_b   1.000
_cell.length_c   1.000
_cell.angle_alpha   90.00
_cell.angle_beta   90.00
_cell.angle_gamma   90.00
#
_symmetry.space_group_name_H-M   'P 1'
#
loop_
_entity.id
_entity.type
_entity.pdbx_description
1 polymer ?
#
loop_
_entity_poly.entity_id
_entity_poly.type
_entity_poly.pdbx_seq_one_letter_code
_entity_poly.pdbx_strand_id
1 'polypeptide(L)'
;MSPSMAETACYPSNTLTPSRDPFANPPFTVSSGSLMASYAAAPNGGVSANAATMKNLSANGILANYSAASLPSGVGPPSTGSLQGAVTPSSCHNVFSNGNPLSAVLQATNGNSAAKAVNTPAVANGSSNGSMSTNAKVAIVCNSNGQDSQGNGLPVAAQPAENPQRPSLWFEEDLSESLRWSFGLKRILHTGASKYQEIALLDTEPFGWVLTLDKRMQSAEIDEWVYHECLVHPALLLHQGPRTVFIAGGGEGSTARECLMHKSIRKIVMCDIDEEVVKFCSTHLTVNKETFQSNKLELIIADAKAELERREDKFDVIIADLADPVECGPCYTLYCQGFYHDVVKPKLNTNGIFVTQAGPAGVLSHREVFTSIYNTLKTVFTYVVAYSAHVPSYCDVWGWVLASDQPLMNQMSSEEIDRRIAQRIKGGELRYLDGPTLYASTILNRTVRESLQNEKHVYTEETARFVYGQGRSVNSFTTH
;
A
#
# COMPACT_ATOMS: atom_id res chain seq x y z
N MET A 1 -43.35 -47.98 30.54
CA MET A 1 -43.29 -48.08 32.01
C MET A 1 -42.60 -46.81 32.52
N SER A 2 -43.20 -46.14 33.50
CA SER A 2 -42.58 -45.13 34.40
C SER A 2 -42.56 -45.74 35.84
N PRO A 3 -42.20 -45.08 36.98
CA PRO A 3 -41.96 -43.64 37.31
C PRO A 3 -40.54 -43.16 36.88
N SER A 4 -39.84 -42.14 37.40
CA SER A 4 -39.96 -41.19 38.55
C SER A 4 -39.27 -39.83 38.19
N MET A 5 -39.27 -38.70 38.93
CA MET A 5 -39.46 -38.30 40.36
C MET A 5 -38.26 -38.65 41.27
N ALA A 6 -37.75 -37.79 42.18
CA ALA A 6 -37.99 -36.37 42.52
C ALA A 6 -36.65 -35.79 43.14
N GLU A 7 -36.49 -34.60 43.77
CA GLU A 7 -37.44 -33.58 44.27
C GLU A 7 -36.82 -32.16 44.36
N THR A 8 -37.67 -31.14 44.10
CA THR A 8 -37.70 -29.70 44.45
C THR A 8 -36.74 -29.10 45.53
N ALA A 9 -36.15 -27.90 45.28
CA ALA A 9 -36.36 -26.65 46.08
C ALA A 9 -35.36 -25.46 45.90
N CYS A 10 -35.90 -24.30 45.46
CA CYS A 10 -35.67 -22.89 45.87
C CYS A 10 -34.29 -22.17 45.95
N TYR A 11 -34.30 -20.93 45.43
CA TYR A 11 -33.34 -19.81 45.63
C TYR A 11 -33.44 -19.16 47.04
N PRO A 12 -32.48 -18.27 47.40
CA PRO A 12 -32.82 -16.84 47.40
C PRO A 12 -31.87 -15.96 46.55
N SER A 13 -32.12 -14.64 46.55
CA SER A 13 -31.75 -13.70 45.47
C SER A 13 -30.84 -12.52 45.87
N ASN A 14 -30.30 -11.86 44.84
CA ASN A 14 -29.82 -10.46 44.77
C ASN A 14 -28.52 -10.06 45.49
N THR A 15 -27.57 -9.53 44.70
CA THR A 15 -27.29 -8.08 44.76
C THR A 15 -26.68 -7.57 43.44
N LEU A 16 -27.07 -6.36 43.03
CA LEU A 16 -26.53 -5.64 41.88
C LEU A 16 -25.50 -4.59 42.35
N THR A 17 -24.33 -4.55 41.73
CA THR A 17 -23.45 -3.36 41.70
C THR A 17 -22.69 -3.30 40.36
N PRO A 18 -22.24 -2.11 39.90
CA PRO A 18 -22.10 -1.85 38.47
C PRO A 18 -20.70 -2.08 37.86
N SER A 19 -20.68 -1.99 36.53
CA SER A 19 -19.54 -1.93 35.62
C SER A 19 -18.29 -1.21 36.15
N ARG A 20 -17.12 -1.80 35.92
CA ARG A 20 -15.84 -1.08 35.82
C ARG A 20 -15.43 -0.95 34.36
N ASP A 21 -15.39 0.29 33.88
CA ASP A 21 -14.82 0.66 32.59
C ASP A 21 -13.28 0.63 32.68
N PRO A 22 -12.56 -0.05 31.77
CA PRO A 22 -11.09 -0.02 31.75
C PRO A 22 -10.49 1.30 31.24
N PHE A 23 -11.28 2.21 30.65
CA PHE A 23 -10.79 3.46 30.04
C PHE A 23 -10.87 4.68 30.97
N ALA A 24 -10.24 4.59 32.14
CA ALA A 24 -10.12 5.69 33.11
C ALA A 24 -8.67 6.18 33.24
N ASN A 25 -8.24 7.08 32.36
CA ASN A 25 -6.95 7.78 32.50
C ASN A 25 -6.98 8.73 33.72
N PRO A 26 -5.96 8.74 34.60
CA PRO A 26 -5.82 9.77 35.63
C PRO A 26 -5.49 11.13 34.99
N PRO A 27 -5.91 12.26 35.60
CA PRO A 27 -5.66 13.59 35.07
C PRO A 27 -4.18 13.98 35.14
N PHE A 28 -3.66 14.62 34.09
CA PHE A 28 -2.31 15.18 34.05
C PHE A 28 -2.17 16.35 35.05
N THR A 29 -1.37 16.15 36.10
CA THR A 29 -0.89 17.23 36.97
C THR A 29 0.49 17.71 36.50
N VAL A 30 0.54 18.91 35.91
CA VAL A 30 1.81 19.56 35.53
C VAL A 30 2.44 20.21 36.76
N SER A 31 3.40 19.53 37.40
CA SER A 31 4.25 20.13 38.43
C SER A 31 5.56 20.65 37.84
N SER A 32 5.69 21.97 37.72
CA SER A 32 6.94 22.62 37.33
C SER A 32 8.01 22.46 38.43
N GLY A 33 9.04 21.65 38.18
CA GLY A 33 10.14 21.41 39.10
C GLY A 33 11.50 21.75 38.50
N SER A 34 12.13 22.82 38.96
CA SER A 34 13.49 23.18 38.55
C SER A 34 14.52 22.22 39.18
N LEU A 35 15.36 21.61 38.35
CA LEU A 35 16.56 20.89 38.81
C LEU A 35 17.81 21.73 38.56
N MET A 36 18.31 22.34 39.63
CA MET A 36 19.64 22.97 39.65
C MET A 36 20.72 21.90 39.55
N ALA A 37 21.69 22.08 38.64
CA ALA A 37 22.85 21.21 38.54
C ALA A 37 23.95 21.63 39.53
N SER A 38 24.21 20.79 40.54
CA SER A 38 25.30 20.99 41.50
C SER A 38 26.56 20.23 41.06
N TYR A 39 27.62 20.97 40.68
CA TYR A 39 28.94 20.39 40.46
C TYR A 39 29.55 19.90 41.79
N ALA A 40 30.12 18.70 41.78
CA ALA A 40 30.98 18.17 42.85
C ALA A 40 32.31 17.73 42.24
N ALA A 41 33.43 18.05 42.92
CA ALA A 41 34.78 17.87 42.38
C ALA A 41 35.38 16.50 42.70
N ALA A 42 36.30 16.03 41.86
CA ALA A 42 37.10 14.81 42.05
C ALA A 42 38.53 15.14 42.53
N PRO A 43 39.18 14.27 43.34
CA PRO A 43 40.60 14.40 43.70
C PRO A 43 41.54 13.45 42.91
N ASN A 44 42.55 14.08 42.32
CA ASN A 44 43.79 13.60 41.67
C ASN A 44 44.33 12.16 41.87
N GLY A 45 44.90 11.61 40.78
CA GLY A 45 46.01 10.64 40.77
C GLY A 45 45.88 9.53 39.70
N GLY A 46 46.89 9.17 38.88
CA GLY A 46 48.19 9.82 38.60
C GLY A 46 49.20 8.90 37.85
N VAL A 47 50.15 9.51 37.11
CA VAL A 47 51.44 8.94 36.60
C VAL A 47 51.47 8.11 35.29
N SER A 48 52.44 8.46 34.42
CA SER A 48 53.03 7.79 33.22
C SER A 48 52.09 7.20 32.14
N ALA A 49 52.00 7.66 30.89
CA ALA A 49 52.97 8.23 29.91
C ALA A 49 53.86 7.20 29.18
N ASN A 50 53.73 7.19 27.83
CA ASN A 50 54.78 6.87 26.85
C ASN A 50 54.38 7.51 25.50
N ALA A 51 55.32 7.92 24.62
CA ALA A 51 54.99 8.81 23.49
C ALA A 51 55.85 8.60 22.21
N ALA A 52 55.16 8.52 21.04
CA ALA A 52 55.70 8.68 19.68
C ALA A 52 54.53 8.74 18.65
N THR A 53 54.54 9.44 17.49
CA THR A 53 55.36 10.55 16.97
C THR A 53 54.66 11.18 15.74
N MET A 54 54.35 12.48 15.75
CA MET A 54 54.07 13.40 14.59
C MET A 54 52.89 13.11 13.61
N LYS A 55 52.34 14.07 12.84
CA LYS A 55 52.03 15.53 13.04
C LYS A 55 51.15 16.06 11.87
N ASN A 56 50.61 17.29 12.02
CA ASN A 56 49.88 18.15 11.05
C ASN A 56 48.39 17.76 10.83
N LEU A 57 47.38 18.59 11.14
CA LEU A 57 46.98 19.95 10.64
C LEU A 57 46.20 19.88 9.32
N SER A 58 45.07 20.59 9.09
CA SER A 58 44.38 21.70 9.79
C SER A 58 42.87 21.37 9.98
N ALA A 59 42.15 21.72 11.05
CA ALA A 59 42.00 23.02 11.75
C ALA A 59 41.17 24.07 10.97
N ASN A 60 39.85 24.09 11.20
CA ASN A 60 39.06 25.33 11.22
C ASN A 60 37.69 25.13 11.90
N GLY A 61 37.22 26.14 12.63
CA GLY A 61 35.90 26.20 13.24
C GLY A 61 35.85 27.24 14.37
N ILE A 62 34.66 27.79 14.64
CA ILE A 62 34.19 28.34 15.94
C ILE A 62 32.77 28.88 15.76
N LEU A 63 31.91 28.65 16.76
CA LEU A 63 30.58 29.24 16.89
C LEU A 63 30.68 30.55 17.71
N ALA A 64 29.85 31.55 17.39
CA ALA A 64 29.68 32.73 18.23
C ALA A 64 28.22 33.20 18.27
N ASN A 65 27.61 33.17 19.46
CA ASN A 65 26.42 33.96 19.81
C ASN A 65 26.87 35.33 20.34
N TYR A 66 26.03 36.37 20.28
CA TYR A 66 25.62 37.18 21.45
C TYR A 66 24.63 38.32 21.13
N SER A 67 23.65 38.49 22.03
CA SER A 67 22.87 39.68 22.45
C SER A 67 22.49 40.83 21.49
N ALA A 68 21.27 41.35 21.69
CA ALA A 68 20.81 42.65 21.18
C ALA A 68 21.08 43.82 22.17
N ALA A 69 20.98 45.07 21.70
CA ALA A 69 20.51 46.24 22.46
C ALA A 69 20.31 47.52 21.60
N SER A 70 19.31 48.33 21.99
CA SER A 70 19.16 49.81 21.84
C SER A 70 18.94 50.49 20.45
N LEU A 71 18.05 51.50 20.49
CA LEU A 71 17.70 52.49 19.45
C LEU A 71 18.37 53.86 19.72
N PRO A 72 18.33 54.78 18.74
CA PRO A 72 18.14 56.22 19.01
C PRO A 72 16.78 56.73 18.44
N SER A 73 16.32 57.90 18.90
CA SER A 73 14.91 58.33 18.73
C SER A 73 14.70 59.83 18.45
N GLY A 74 13.94 60.13 17.39
CA GLY A 74 12.92 61.20 17.33
C GLY A 74 13.34 62.67 17.07
N VAL A 75 12.59 63.32 16.16
CA VAL A 75 12.10 64.72 16.24
C VAL A 75 10.67 64.75 15.64
N GLY A 76 9.81 65.68 16.08
CA GLY A 76 8.35 65.66 15.86
C GLY A 76 7.72 66.76 14.96
N PRO A 77 6.38 66.96 15.05
CA PRO A 77 5.52 67.60 14.02
C PRO A 77 5.05 69.03 14.40
N PRO A 78 4.02 69.66 13.75
CA PRO A 78 2.60 69.36 14.08
C PRO A 78 1.50 69.61 12.99
N SER A 79 0.38 68.85 13.11
CA SER A 79 -1.05 69.21 12.81
C SER A 79 -1.48 69.72 11.41
N THR A 80 -2.69 69.45 10.87
CA THR A 80 -4.00 68.92 11.35
C THR A 80 -4.57 67.85 10.38
N GLY A 81 -5.73 67.19 10.56
CA GLY A 81 -6.63 67.04 11.72
C GLY A 81 -8.07 66.57 11.36
N SER A 82 -8.63 65.69 12.21
CA SER A 82 -10.07 65.29 12.37
C SER A 82 -10.98 64.97 11.16
N LEU A 83 -11.47 63.72 11.07
CA LEU A 83 -12.84 63.36 11.54
C LEU A 83 -13.11 61.84 11.63
N GLN A 84 -13.96 61.51 12.62
CA GLN A 84 -14.68 60.27 13.03
C GLN A 84 -14.79 59.02 12.13
N GLY A 85 -14.87 57.84 12.77
CA GLY A 85 -15.65 56.66 12.31
C GLY A 85 -15.03 55.27 12.57
N ALA A 86 -15.64 54.45 13.45
CA ALA A 86 -15.20 53.06 13.70
C ALA A 86 -16.35 52.14 14.16
N VAL A 87 -16.48 50.92 13.60
CA VAL A 87 -17.43 49.88 14.04
C VAL A 87 -16.90 48.46 13.76
N THR A 88 -17.12 47.54 14.71
CA THR A 88 -17.24 46.06 14.59
C THR A 88 -18.33 45.62 15.62
N PRO A 89 -18.81 44.35 15.76
CA PRO A 89 -18.49 43.07 15.08
C PRO A 89 -19.73 42.16 14.74
N SER A 90 -19.47 40.86 14.46
CA SER A 90 -20.21 39.63 14.91
C SER A 90 -21.61 39.18 14.39
N SER A 91 -21.62 37.95 13.81
CA SER A 91 -22.45 36.74 14.16
C SER A 91 -23.93 36.49 13.72
N CYS A 92 -24.21 35.21 13.36
CA CYS A 92 -25.50 34.44 13.35
C CYS A 92 -26.61 34.85 12.35
N HIS A 93 -27.34 33.97 11.62
CA HIS A 93 -27.99 32.68 11.94
C HIS A 93 -28.54 31.94 10.67
N ASN A 94 -29.21 30.78 10.85
CA ASN A 94 -29.80 29.92 9.79
C ASN A 94 -31.22 30.32 9.34
N VAL A 95 -31.60 30.08 8.07
CA VAL A 95 -32.98 29.80 7.61
C VAL A 95 -32.98 28.80 6.42
N PHE A 96 -33.90 27.82 6.43
CA PHE A 96 -34.21 26.93 5.28
C PHE A 96 -35.34 27.53 4.41
N SER A 97 -35.30 27.37 3.08
CA SER A 97 -36.54 27.20 2.26
C SER A 97 -36.26 26.71 0.83
N ASN A 98 -37.26 26.06 0.23
CA ASN A 98 -37.21 25.43 -1.09
C ASN A 98 -37.38 26.45 -2.24
N GLY A 99 -36.81 26.16 -3.41
CA GLY A 99 -37.07 26.90 -4.66
C GLY A 99 -36.41 26.25 -5.88
N ASN A 100 -37.20 25.57 -6.71
CA ASN A 100 -36.78 24.81 -7.90
C ASN A 100 -37.51 25.36 -9.14
N PRO A 101 -37.05 25.14 -10.40
CA PRO A 101 -35.69 25.12 -10.95
C PRO A 101 -35.46 26.31 -11.93
N LEU A 102 -34.27 26.42 -12.53
CA LEU A 102 -34.09 27.17 -13.79
C LEU A 102 -33.32 26.37 -14.83
N SER A 103 -33.90 26.22 -16.02
CA SER A 103 -33.41 25.39 -17.11
C SER A 103 -32.40 26.12 -18.00
N ALA A 104 -31.16 25.63 -18.07
CA ALA A 104 -30.19 26.03 -19.09
C ALA A 104 -30.14 24.96 -20.20
N VAL A 105 -30.75 25.25 -21.35
CA VAL A 105 -30.69 24.38 -22.53
C VAL A 105 -29.35 24.60 -23.25
N LEU A 106 -28.43 23.66 -23.12
CA LEU A 106 -27.27 23.54 -24.00
C LEU A 106 -27.61 22.57 -25.14
N GLN A 107 -27.63 23.09 -26.37
CA GLN A 107 -27.89 22.29 -27.57
C GLN A 107 -26.68 21.42 -27.89
N ALA A 108 -26.87 20.10 -27.91
CA ALA A 108 -25.84 19.17 -28.37
C ALA A 108 -25.67 19.29 -29.90
N THR A 109 -24.46 19.62 -30.35
CA THR A 109 -24.05 19.49 -31.75
C THR A 109 -23.43 18.12 -32.00
N ASN A 110 -23.99 17.34 -32.92
CA ASN A 110 -23.60 15.94 -33.15
C ASN A 110 -22.23 15.81 -33.84
N GLY A 111 -21.16 15.69 -33.06
CA GLY A 111 -19.80 15.38 -33.53
C GLY A 111 -19.55 13.87 -33.69
N ASN A 112 -20.13 13.24 -34.71
CA ASN A 112 -20.05 11.79 -34.91
C ASN A 112 -18.66 11.32 -35.40
N SER A 113 -17.81 10.84 -34.48
CA SER A 113 -16.45 10.35 -34.76
C SER A 113 -16.35 8.83 -34.64
N ALA A 114 -16.47 8.12 -35.77
CA ALA A 114 -16.39 6.67 -35.80
C ALA A 114 -14.95 6.15 -35.69
N ALA A 115 -14.70 5.23 -34.75
CA ALA A 115 -13.42 4.54 -34.62
C ALA A 115 -13.15 3.64 -35.86
N LYS A 116 -12.09 3.94 -36.62
CA LYS A 116 -11.65 3.09 -37.74
C LYS A 116 -10.80 1.92 -37.24
N ALA A 117 -11.32 0.71 -37.38
CA ALA A 117 -10.49 -0.49 -37.36
C ALA A 117 -9.57 -0.49 -38.59
N VAL A 118 -8.26 -0.61 -38.37
CA VAL A 118 -7.26 -0.69 -39.45
C VAL A 118 -7.01 -2.15 -39.79
N ASN A 119 -7.59 -2.61 -40.90
CA ASN A 119 -7.25 -3.90 -41.48
C ASN A 119 -5.91 -3.78 -42.23
N THR A 120 -4.93 -4.61 -41.86
CA THR A 120 -3.73 -4.84 -42.67
C THR A 120 -4.06 -5.80 -43.84
N PRO A 121 -3.47 -5.59 -45.04
CA PRO A 121 -3.74 -6.43 -46.19
C PRO A 121 -3.01 -7.78 -46.08
N ALA A 122 -3.73 -8.88 -46.26
CA ALA A 122 -3.14 -10.20 -46.31
C ALA A 122 -2.46 -10.45 -47.68
N VAL A 123 -1.19 -10.86 -47.67
CA VAL A 123 -0.51 -11.46 -48.82
C VAL A 123 -0.38 -12.94 -48.57
N ALA A 124 -1.06 -13.76 -49.38
CA ALA A 124 -1.10 -15.21 -49.20
C ALA A 124 -0.06 -15.92 -50.07
N ASN A 125 0.74 -16.82 -49.47
CA ASN A 125 1.31 -18.01 -50.10
C ASN A 125 2.01 -18.92 -49.06
N GLY A 126 1.87 -20.24 -49.19
CA GLY A 126 2.84 -21.21 -48.65
C GLY A 126 2.64 -21.75 -47.21
N SER A 127 1.66 -22.65 -47.05
CA SER A 127 1.59 -23.75 -46.06
C SER A 127 2.72 -23.92 -45.02
N SER A 128 2.42 -23.82 -43.71
CA SER A 128 2.23 -25.01 -42.85
C SER A 128 2.01 -24.69 -41.34
N ASN A 129 1.27 -25.58 -40.67
CA ASN A 129 1.21 -25.86 -39.22
C ASN A 129 1.25 -24.72 -38.17
N GLY A 130 0.05 -24.32 -37.72
CA GLY A 130 -0.34 -24.49 -36.32
C GLY A 130 0.31 -23.59 -35.24
N SER A 131 -0.22 -22.38 -35.07
CA SER A 131 -0.10 -21.60 -33.83
C SER A 131 -1.39 -20.80 -33.57
N MET A 132 -1.97 -20.91 -32.37
CA MET A 132 -3.08 -20.07 -31.94
C MET A 132 -2.55 -18.75 -31.34
N SER A 133 -2.39 -17.73 -32.18
CA SER A 133 -2.02 -16.38 -31.73
C SER A 133 -3.23 -15.67 -31.10
N THR A 134 -3.38 -15.77 -29.78
CA THR A 134 -4.36 -14.98 -29.02
C THR A 134 -3.86 -13.55 -28.84
N ASN A 135 -4.37 -12.63 -29.65
CA ASN A 135 -4.05 -11.20 -29.53
C ASN A 135 -4.66 -10.60 -28.26
N ALA A 136 -3.89 -10.54 -27.17
CA ALA A 136 -4.20 -9.73 -25.99
C ALA A 136 -4.37 -8.25 -26.41
N LYS A 137 -5.42 -7.59 -25.92
CA LYS A 137 -5.85 -6.26 -26.37
C LYS A 137 -5.53 -5.20 -25.32
N VAL A 138 -4.24 -4.91 -25.15
CA VAL A 138 -3.78 -3.74 -24.39
C VAL A 138 -4.46 -2.48 -24.95
N ALA A 139 -4.97 -1.62 -24.06
CA ALA A 139 -5.61 -0.36 -24.44
C ALA A 139 -4.54 0.68 -24.79
N ILE A 140 -4.07 0.65 -26.04
CA ILE A 140 -3.09 1.62 -26.55
C ILE A 140 -3.84 2.75 -27.27
N VAL A 141 -3.66 4.00 -26.81
CA VAL A 141 -4.15 5.18 -27.53
C VAL A 141 -3.03 5.78 -28.37
N CYS A 142 -3.28 5.85 -29.68
CA CYS A 142 -2.39 6.53 -30.64
C CYS A 142 -2.82 7.99 -30.80
N ASN A 143 -1.98 8.95 -30.40
CA ASN A 143 -2.29 10.37 -30.58
C ASN A 143 -1.97 10.84 -32.01
N SER A 144 -2.99 10.86 -32.88
CA SER A 144 -2.87 11.41 -34.24
C SER A 144 -2.87 12.94 -34.23
N ASN A 145 -1.70 13.55 -34.16
CA ASN A 145 -1.53 15.01 -34.35
C ASN A 145 -2.02 15.42 -35.76
N GLY A 146 -3.19 16.04 -35.83
CA GLY A 146 -3.76 16.51 -37.10
C GLY A 146 -2.95 17.66 -37.70
N GLN A 147 -2.52 17.53 -38.96
CA GLN A 147 -1.99 18.64 -39.76
C GLN A 147 -3.11 19.25 -40.60
N ASP A 148 -3.90 20.15 -40.01
CA ASP A 148 -4.80 21.01 -40.79
C ASP A 148 -3.99 22.14 -41.44
N SER A 149 -3.76 22.00 -42.75
CA SER A 149 -3.01 22.97 -43.54
C SER A 149 -3.92 24.01 -44.21
N GLN A 150 -3.90 25.25 -43.72
CA GLN A 150 -3.85 26.49 -44.55
C GLN A 150 -3.92 27.76 -43.69
N GLY A 151 -3.06 28.75 -44.00
CA GLY A 151 -3.09 30.09 -43.39
C GLY A 151 -1.81 30.88 -43.68
N ASN A 152 -1.93 32.06 -44.27
CA ASN A 152 -0.79 32.91 -44.65
C ASN A 152 -0.36 33.84 -43.50
N GLY A 153 0.95 34.00 -43.24
CA GLY A 153 1.44 35.19 -42.54
C GLY A 153 2.80 35.08 -41.83
N LEU A 154 3.80 35.80 -42.38
CA LEU A 154 5.05 36.27 -41.74
C LEU A 154 6.10 35.23 -41.28
N PRO A 155 7.40 35.57 -41.35
CA PRO A 155 8.48 34.72 -40.84
C PRO A 155 8.60 34.85 -39.31
N VAL A 156 8.11 33.86 -38.58
CA VAL A 156 8.41 33.71 -37.14
C VAL A 156 9.90 33.33 -37.00
N ALA A 157 10.62 34.02 -36.11
CA ALA A 157 12.02 33.72 -35.84
C ALA A 157 12.18 32.28 -35.31
N ALA A 158 13.21 31.57 -35.76
CA ALA A 158 13.46 30.19 -35.38
C ALA A 158 13.63 30.04 -33.86
N GLN A 159 12.62 29.49 -33.19
CA GLN A 159 12.76 29.06 -31.80
C GLN A 159 13.64 27.79 -31.74
N PRO A 160 14.35 27.54 -30.62
CA PRO A 160 15.12 26.31 -30.43
C PRO A 160 14.22 25.08 -30.56
N ALA A 161 14.45 24.28 -31.60
CA ALA A 161 13.62 23.13 -31.93
C ALA A 161 14.01 21.89 -31.11
N GLU A 162 13.64 21.87 -29.83
CA GLU A 162 13.70 20.64 -29.01
C GLU A 162 12.64 20.65 -27.90
N ASN A 163 11.37 20.79 -28.31
CA ASN A 163 10.26 20.33 -27.47
C ASN A 163 10.27 18.79 -27.50
N PRO A 164 10.52 18.08 -26.39
CA PRO A 164 10.58 16.62 -26.39
C PRO A 164 9.27 16.07 -26.94
N GLN A 165 9.34 15.20 -27.96
CA GLN A 165 8.13 14.77 -28.66
C GLN A 165 7.17 14.08 -27.69
N ARG A 166 5.98 14.66 -27.54
CA ARG A 166 4.88 14.06 -26.76
C ARG A 166 4.69 12.61 -27.22
N PRO A 167 4.68 11.62 -26.31
CA PRO A 167 4.52 10.22 -26.67
C PRO A 167 3.36 10.00 -27.65
N SER A 168 3.64 9.28 -28.73
CA SER A 168 2.66 8.94 -29.77
C SER A 168 1.75 7.79 -29.33
N LEU A 169 2.23 6.94 -28.42
CA LEU A 169 1.54 5.79 -27.83
C LEU A 169 1.36 6.04 -26.33
N TRP A 170 0.17 5.74 -25.81
CA TRP A 170 -0.17 5.81 -24.40
C TRP A 170 -0.75 4.48 -23.92
N PHE A 171 -0.35 4.05 -22.73
CA PHE A 171 -1.12 3.10 -21.93
C PHE A 171 -2.12 3.87 -21.08
N GLU A 172 -3.33 3.34 -20.94
CA GLU A 172 -4.41 3.92 -20.14
C GLU A 172 -5.03 2.88 -19.20
N GLU A 173 -5.18 3.25 -17.93
CA GLU A 173 -5.85 2.46 -16.89
C GLU A 173 -7.03 3.25 -16.31
N ASP A 174 -8.20 2.62 -16.27
CA ASP A 174 -9.39 3.16 -15.60
C ASP A 174 -9.36 2.77 -14.12
N LEU A 175 -9.03 3.75 -13.27
CA LEU A 175 -9.02 3.63 -11.81
C LEU A 175 -10.43 3.70 -11.22
N SER A 176 -11.35 4.44 -11.86
CA SER A 176 -12.79 4.45 -11.58
C SER A 176 -13.58 4.73 -12.86
N GLU A 177 -14.92 4.64 -12.81
CA GLU A 177 -15.82 4.99 -13.93
C GLU A 177 -15.57 6.37 -14.55
N SER A 178 -14.94 7.28 -13.79
CA SER A 178 -14.69 8.68 -14.20
C SER A 178 -13.25 9.15 -13.92
N LEU A 179 -12.34 8.24 -13.53
CA LEU A 179 -10.93 8.55 -13.29
C LEU A 179 -10.04 7.59 -14.08
N ARG A 180 -9.23 8.18 -14.97
CA ARG A 180 -8.26 7.49 -15.81
C ARG A 180 -6.85 8.00 -15.53
N TRP A 181 -5.90 7.08 -15.55
CA TRP A 181 -4.48 7.33 -15.34
C TRP A 181 -3.73 6.82 -16.57
N SER A 182 -2.82 7.63 -17.13
CA SER A 182 -2.25 7.38 -18.47
C SER A 182 -0.77 7.69 -18.53
N PHE A 183 0.00 6.81 -19.19
CA PHE A 183 1.46 6.93 -19.31
C PHE A 183 1.92 6.92 -20.77
N GLY A 184 2.96 7.70 -21.07
CA GLY A 184 3.70 7.54 -22.31
C GLY A 184 4.30 6.13 -22.40
N LEU A 185 4.11 5.46 -23.53
CA LEU A 185 4.56 4.09 -23.78
C LEU A 185 5.66 4.10 -24.83
N LYS A 186 6.86 3.63 -24.48
CA LYS A 186 7.97 3.46 -25.44
C LYS A 186 7.69 2.28 -26.37
N ARG A 187 7.23 1.16 -25.79
CA ARG A 187 6.87 -0.10 -26.47
C ARG A 187 6.20 -1.07 -25.50
N ILE A 188 5.52 -2.07 -26.07
CA ILE A 188 5.22 -3.31 -25.36
C ILE A 188 6.44 -4.23 -25.49
N LEU A 189 6.89 -4.83 -24.39
CA LEU A 189 8.01 -5.78 -24.39
C LEU A 189 7.51 -7.20 -24.67
N HIS A 190 6.53 -7.65 -23.89
CA HIS A 190 5.97 -9.00 -23.96
C HIS A 190 4.47 -8.97 -23.64
N THR A 191 3.72 -9.91 -24.22
CA THR A 191 2.32 -10.19 -23.88
C THR A 191 2.09 -11.69 -23.71
N GLY A 192 1.06 -12.03 -22.96
CA GLY A 192 0.57 -13.39 -22.77
C GLY A 192 -0.91 -13.36 -22.39
N ALA A 193 -1.49 -14.54 -22.21
CA ALA A 193 -2.81 -14.71 -21.61
C ALA A 193 -2.90 -16.10 -21.00
N SER A 194 -3.55 -16.19 -19.85
CA SER A 194 -3.91 -17.45 -19.21
C SER A 194 -5.42 -17.70 -19.33
N LYS A 195 -5.90 -18.76 -18.66
CA LYS A 195 -7.35 -18.96 -18.45
C LYS A 195 -7.95 -18.00 -17.41
N TYR A 196 -7.13 -17.25 -16.68
CA TYR A 196 -7.53 -16.30 -15.64
C TYR A 196 -7.51 -14.85 -16.13
N GLN A 197 -6.49 -14.43 -16.90
CA GLN A 197 -6.22 -13.02 -17.21
C GLN A 197 -5.33 -12.81 -18.46
N GLU A 198 -5.42 -11.64 -19.09
CA GLU A 198 -4.41 -11.13 -20.03
C GLU A 198 -3.17 -10.63 -19.26
N ILE A 199 -1.98 -10.82 -19.81
CA ILE A 199 -0.69 -10.48 -19.20
C ILE A 199 0.08 -9.56 -20.16
N ALA A 200 0.65 -8.45 -19.69
CA ALA A 200 1.58 -7.66 -20.49
C ALA A 200 2.68 -6.98 -19.67
N LEU A 201 3.88 -6.92 -20.24
CA LEU A 201 5.02 -6.16 -19.74
C LEU A 201 5.28 -4.98 -20.68
N LEU A 202 5.26 -3.76 -20.12
CA LEU A 202 5.26 -2.50 -20.84
C LEU A 202 6.54 -1.71 -20.52
N ASP A 203 7.21 -1.13 -21.52
CA ASP A 203 8.33 -0.20 -21.33
C ASP A 203 7.76 1.22 -21.35
N THR A 204 7.57 1.81 -20.17
CA THR A 204 6.89 3.11 -20.00
C THR A 204 7.87 4.26 -19.83
N GLU A 205 7.47 5.48 -20.19
CA GLU A 205 8.27 6.69 -19.96
C GLU A 205 8.49 7.00 -18.46
N PRO A 206 7.43 7.11 -17.61
CA PRO A 206 7.61 7.50 -16.20
C PRO A 206 8.02 6.37 -15.25
N PHE A 207 7.57 5.13 -15.47
CA PHE A 207 7.60 4.08 -14.44
C PHE A 207 8.53 2.89 -14.74
N GLY A 208 9.30 2.97 -15.84
CA GLY A 208 10.17 1.88 -16.29
C GLY A 208 9.37 0.70 -16.83
N TRP A 209 9.80 -0.53 -16.54
CA TRP A 209 9.05 -1.73 -16.87
C TRP A 209 7.83 -1.89 -15.95
N VAL A 210 6.64 -1.96 -16.54
CA VAL A 210 5.36 -2.08 -15.84
C VAL A 210 4.71 -3.43 -16.17
N LEU A 211 4.44 -4.23 -15.13
CA LEU A 211 3.63 -5.44 -15.23
C LEU A 211 2.15 -5.07 -15.12
N THR A 212 1.35 -5.60 -16.04
CA THR A 212 -0.11 -5.46 -16.03
C THR A 212 -0.79 -6.82 -16.16
N LEU A 213 -1.85 -7.02 -15.38
CA LEU A 213 -2.77 -8.16 -15.46
C LEU A 213 -4.17 -7.62 -15.71
N ASP A 214 -4.85 -8.14 -16.73
CA ASP A 214 -6.13 -7.63 -17.24
C ASP A 214 -6.18 -6.09 -17.44
N LYS A 215 -5.05 -5.52 -17.83
CA LYS A 215 -4.82 -4.08 -18.09
C LYS A 215 -4.86 -3.20 -16.84
N ARG A 216 -4.79 -3.79 -15.65
CA ARG A 216 -4.56 -3.10 -14.38
C ARG A 216 -3.10 -3.27 -13.97
N MET A 217 -2.44 -2.20 -13.53
CA MET A 217 -1.06 -2.27 -13.05
C MET A 217 -0.95 -3.18 -11.81
N GLN A 218 0.10 -4.00 -11.78
CA GLN A 218 0.41 -4.87 -10.64
C GLN A 218 1.80 -4.59 -10.03
N SER A 219 2.73 -4.03 -10.80
CA SER A 219 4.09 -3.72 -10.37
C SER A 219 4.78 -2.82 -11.39
N ALA A 220 5.67 -1.94 -10.92
CA ALA A 220 6.46 -1.02 -11.72
C ALA A 220 7.92 -0.97 -11.23
N GLU A 221 8.86 -1.18 -12.13
CA GLU A 221 10.32 -1.26 -11.86
C GLU A 221 10.85 -0.13 -10.97
N ILE A 222 10.33 1.09 -11.13
CA ILE A 222 10.82 2.26 -10.39
C ILE A 222 10.33 2.35 -8.94
N ASP A 223 9.23 1.70 -8.55
CA ASP A 223 8.61 1.83 -7.21
C ASP A 223 7.99 0.57 -6.58
N GLU A 224 8.03 -0.60 -7.24
CA GLU A 224 7.54 -1.89 -6.69
C GLU A 224 8.15 -2.24 -5.32
N TRP A 225 9.39 -1.83 -5.09
CA TRP A 225 10.10 -2.02 -3.82
C TRP A 225 9.40 -1.30 -2.65
N VAL A 226 8.69 -0.19 -2.89
CA VAL A 226 7.87 0.46 -1.85
C VAL A 226 6.75 -0.48 -1.41
N TYR A 227 6.05 -1.10 -2.37
CA TYR A 227 4.97 -2.05 -2.09
C TYR A 227 5.49 -3.32 -1.42
N HIS A 228 6.52 -3.95 -2.00
CA HIS A 228 7.05 -5.22 -1.51
C HIS A 228 7.77 -5.11 -0.16
N GLU A 229 8.50 -4.01 0.09
CA GLU A 229 9.09 -3.78 1.41
C GLU A 229 8.00 -3.60 2.48
N CYS A 230 6.95 -2.80 2.18
CA CYS A 230 5.80 -2.60 3.06
C CYS A 230 4.99 -3.87 3.32
N LEU A 231 4.77 -4.71 2.33
CA LEU A 231 4.06 -5.98 2.49
C LEU A 231 4.86 -6.97 3.35
N VAL A 232 6.18 -7.08 3.13
CA VAL A 232 6.97 -8.21 3.65
C VAL A 232 7.68 -7.89 4.97
N HIS A 233 8.48 -6.83 5.04
CA HIS A 233 9.40 -6.67 6.18
C HIS A 233 8.69 -6.43 7.52
N PRO A 234 7.56 -5.69 7.63
CA PRO A 234 6.89 -5.49 8.91
C PRO A 234 6.56 -6.79 9.63
N ALA A 235 6.01 -7.79 8.93
CA ALA A 235 5.71 -9.09 9.52
C ALA A 235 6.98 -9.84 9.98
N LEU A 236 8.01 -9.90 9.14
CA LEU A 236 9.24 -10.65 9.44
C LEU A 236 10.19 -9.92 10.43
N LEU A 237 10.10 -8.59 10.54
CA LEU A 237 10.80 -7.79 11.55
C LEU A 237 10.10 -7.90 12.90
N LEU A 238 8.77 -7.82 12.96
CA LEU A 238 8.01 -7.99 14.20
C LEU A 238 8.18 -9.40 14.80
N HIS A 239 8.02 -10.44 13.97
CA HIS A 239 8.18 -11.84 14.43
C HIS A 239 9.54 -12.07 15.09
N GLN A 240 9.59 -12.81 16.21
CA GLN A 240 10.82 -12.89 17.02
C GLN A 240 12.01 -13.52 16.28
N GLY A 241 11.77 -14.45 15.35
CA GLY A 241 12.81 -15.03 14.50
C GLY A 241 12.25 -15.95 13.42
N PRO A 242 11.64 -15.42 12.34
CA PRO A 242 10.91 -16.21 11.34
C PRO A 242 11.86 -17.10 10.53
N ARG A 243 11.37 -18.29 10.16
CA ARG A 243 12.09 -19.32 9.39
C ARG A 243 11.27 -19.84 8.22
N THR A 244 9.94 -19.85 8.36
CA THR A 244 8.96 -20.42 7.44
C THR A 244 7.94 -19.35 7.03
N VAL A 245 7.74 -19.20 5.72
CA VAL A 245 6.73 -18.28 5.14
C VAL A 245 5.85 -19.04 4.18
N PHE A 246 4.55 -18.74 4.17
CA PHE A 246 3.65 -19.04 3.06
C PHE A 246 3.24 -17.73 2.38
N ILE A 247 3.25 -17.70 1.05
CA ILE A 247 2.75 -16.60 0.22
C ILE A 247 1.57 -17.14 -0.57
N ALA A 248 0.39 -16.55 -0.39
CA ALA A 248 -0.78 -16.74 -1.24
C ALA A 248 -0.73 -15.69 -2.35
N GLY A 249 -0.69 -16.13 -3.61
CA GLY A 249 -0.39 -15.27 -4.76
C GLY A 249 1.10 -14.95 -4.88
N GLY A 250 1.42 -13.70 -5.24
CA GLY A 250 2.78 -13.20 -5.38
C GLY A 250 3.57 -13.77 -6.56
N GLY A 251 2.91 -14.28 -7.60
CA GLY A 251 3.51 -14.92 -8.77
C GLY A 251 4.54 -14.09 -9.56
N GLU A 252 4.62 -12.78 -9.33
CA GLU A 252 5.73 -11.92 -9.80
C GLU A 252 7.10 -12.40 -9.26
N GLY A 253 7.13 -12.92 -8.04
CA GLY A 253 8.33 -13.32 -7.30
C GLY A 253 8.93 -12.23 -6.39
N SER A 254 8.44 -10.98 -6.44
CA SER A 254 9.00 -9.86 -5.68
C SER A 254 8.76 -9.98 -4.16
N THR A 255 7.57 -10.42 -3.74
CA THR A 255 7.30 -10.78 -2.33
C THR A 255 8.21 -11.91 -1.82
N ALA A 256 8.51 -12.89 -2.67
CA ALA A 256 9.46 -13.95 -2.32
C ALA A 256 10.92 -13.45 -2.29
N ARG A 257 11.29 -12.46 -3.12
CA ARG A 257 12.61 -11.81 -3.11
C ARG A 257 12.87 -11.13 -1.77
N GLU A 258 11.93 -10.33 -1.28
CA GLU A 258 12.08 -9.66 0.02
C GLU A 258 12.01 -10.64 1.20
N CYS A 259 11.26 -11.74 1.09
CA CYS A 259 11.34 -12.82 2.06
C CYS A 259 12.76 -13.44 2.09
N LEU A 260 13.42 -13.59 0.94
CA LEU A 260 14.80 -14.10 0.86
C LEU A 260 15.86 -13.10 1.36
N MET A 261 15.53 -11.82 1.56
CA MET A 261 16.44 -10.84 2.17
C MET A 261 16.66 -11.10 3.67
N HIS A 262 15.73 -11.78 4.35
CA HIS A 262 15.87 -12.14 5.76
C HIS A 262 16.79 -13.37 5.96
N LYS A 263 17.96 -13.15 6.58
CA LYS A 263 18.99 -14.15 6.89
C LYS A 263 18.47 -15.38 7.66
N SER A 264 17.38 -15.24 8.42
CA SER A 264 16.79 -16.32 9.23
C SER A 264 15.96 -17.32 8.42
N ILE A 265 15.38 -16.90 7.29
CA ILE A 265 14.46 -17.70 6.47
C ILE A 265 15.12 -18.98 5.93
N ARG A 266 14.36 -20.08 5.98
CA ARG A 266 14.75 -21.44 5.60
C ARG A 266 13.85 -22.04 4.54
N LYS A 267 12.54 -21.76 4.59
CA LYS A 267 11.54 -22.22 3.62
C LYS A 267 10.56 -21.08 3.33
N ILE A 268 10.26 -20.87 2.05
CA ILE A 268 9.16 -20.06 1.54
C ILE A 268 8.32 -21.02 0.68
N VAL A 269 7.03 -21.13 0.96
CA VAL A 269 6.06 -21.70 0.01
C VAL A 269 5.41 -20.53 -0.71
N MET A 270 5.39 -20.54 -2.03
CA MET A 270 4.67 -19.55 -2.83
C MET A 270 3.61 -20.28 -3.66
N CYS A 271 2.34 -19.99 -3.38
CA CYS A 271 1.20 -20.67 -3.95
C CYS A 271 0.39 -19.67 -4.79
N ASP A 272 0.64 -19.68 -6.10
CA ASP A 272 -0.12 -18.88 -7.06
C ASP A 272 -1.04 -19.80 -7.88
N ILE A 273 -2.15 -19.26 -8.36
CA ILE A 273 -3.15 -20.02 -9.12
C ILE A 273 -2.84 -20.03 -10.63
N ASP A 274 -2.02 -19.09 -11.12
CA ASP A 274 -1.75 -18.87 -12.55
C ASP A 274 -0.30 -19.18 -12.96
N GLU A 275 -0.09 -20.41 -13.44
CA GLU A 275 1.19 -20.90 -13.95
C GLU A 275 1.79 -19.99 -15.03
N GLU A 276 0.97 -19.39 -15.90
CA GLU A 276 1.47 -18.56 -17.00
C GLU A 276 1.93 -17.19 -16.50
N VAL A 277 1.34 -16.63 -15.43
CA VAL A 277 1.89 -15.43 -14.76
C VAL A 277 3.23 -15.73 -14.12
N VAL A 278 3.34 -16.82 -13.35
CA VAL A 278 4.60 -17.21 -12.69
C VAL A 278 5.71 -17.45 -13.72
N LYS A 279 5.39 -18.19 -14.79
CA LYS A 279 6.31 -18.50 -15.90
C LYS A 279 6.71 -17.26 -16.70
N PHE A 280 5.79 -16.34 -16.96
CA PHE A 280 6.05 -15.06 -17.61
C PHE A 280 6.99 -14.20 -16.74
N CYS A 281 6.67 -14.01 -15.46
CA CYS A 281 7.47 -13.22 -14.53
C CYS A 281 8.86 -13.83 -14.32
N SER A 282 8.96 -15.14 -14.11
CA SER A 282 10.24 -15.86 -13.99
C SER A 282 11.10 -15.81 -15.27
N THR A 283 10.50 -15.58 -16.44
CA THR A 283 11.22 -15.46 -17.72
C THR A 283 11.66 -14.02 -17.99
N HIS A 284 10.79 -13.03 -17.71
CA HIS A 284 10.97 -11.65 -18.15
C HIS A 284 11.41 -10.67 -17.06
N LEU A 285 11.02 -10.87 -15.79
CA LEU A 285 11.41 -9.99 -14.68
C LEU A 285 12.75 -10.42 -14.08
N THR A 286 13.84 -9.98 -14.71
CA THR A 286 15.21 -10.42 -14.35
C THR A 286 15.60 -10.11 -12.90
N VAL A 287 14.97 -9.13 -12.26
CA VAL A 287 15.16 -8.79 -10.84
C VAL A 287 14.81 -9.96 -9.90
N ASN A 288 13.84 -10.81 -10.28
CA ASN A 288 13.38 -11.94 -9.46
C ASN A 288 14.02 -13.28 -9.88
N LYS A 289 14.95 -13.27 -10.84
CA LYS A 289 15.56 -14.50 -11.39
C LYS A 289 16.28 -15.34 -10.33
N GLU A 290 17.00 -14.72 -9.40
CA GLU A 290 17.65 -15.44 -8.29
C GLU A 290 16.63 -15.99 -7.28
N THR A 291 15.48 -15.33 -7.12
CA THR A 291 14.39 -15.79 -6.26
C THR A 291 13.81 -17.10 -6.77
N PHE A 292 13.46 -17.18 -8.06
CA PHE A 292 12.95 -18.40 -8.70
C PHE A 292 13.97 -19.54 -8.75
N GLN A 293 15.27 -19.24 -8.60
CA GLN A 293 16.36 -20.22 -8.52
C GLN A 293 16.75 -20.60 -7.08
N SER A 294 16.10 -20.03 -6.07
CA SER A 294 16.44 -20.21 -4.67
C SER A 294 16.01 -21.57 -4.14
N ASN A 295 16.95 -22.35 -3.60
CA ASN A 295 16.67 -23.65 -2.97
C ASN A 295 15.84 -23.58 -1.66
N LYS A 296 15.40 -22.37 -1.26
CA LYS A 296 14.46 -22.14 -0.17
C LYS A 296 13.02 -21.95 -0.65
N LEU A 297 12.79 -21.77 -1.95
CA LEU A 297 11.48 -21.50 -2.53
C LEU A 297 10.83 -22.81 -3.01
N GLU A 298 9.68 -23.14 -2.44
CA GLU A 298 8.77 -24.19 -2.86
C GLU A 298 7.62 -23.52 -3.64
N LEU A 299 7.74 -23.47 -4.96
CA LEU A 299 6.68 -22.97 -5.84
C LEU A 299 5.58 -24.04 -5.98
N ILE A 300 4.34 -23.64 -5.75
CA ILE A 300 3.13 -24.44 -5.93
C ILE A 300 2.20 -23.69 -6.89
N ILE A 301 1.66 -24.42 -7.87
CA ILE A 301 0.59 -23.93 -8.75
C ILE A 301 -0.73 -24.52 -8.27
N ALA A 302 -1.47 -23.76 -7.46
CA ALA A 302 -2.74 -24.18 -6.86
C ALA A 302 -3.55 -23.00 -6.33
N ASP A 303 -4.84 -23.23 -6.04
CA ASP A 303 -5.61 -22.33 -5.20
C ASP A 303 -5.02 -22.29 -3.77
N ALA A 304 -4.79 -21.08 -3.25
CA ALA A 304 -4.10 -20.87 -1.99
C ALA A 304 -4.92 -21.28 -0.76
N LYS A 305 -6.26 -21.26 -0.84
CA LYS A 305 -7.15 -21.76 0.23
C LYS A 305 -7.06 -23.29 0.29
N ALA A 306 -7.27 -23.97 -0.82
CA ALA A 306 -7.18 -25.43 -0.91
C ALA A 306 -5.79 -25.95 -0.50
N GLU A 307 -4.71 -25.26 -0.90
CA GLU A 307 -3.35 -25.67 -0.52
C GLU A 307 -3.04 -25.44 0.97
N LEU A 308 -3.51 -24.33 1.56
CA LEU A 308 -3.41 -24.12 3.01
C LEU A 308 -4.25 -25.16 3.77
N GLU A 309 -5.50 -25.39 3.37
CA GLU A 309 -6.40 -26.41 3.95
C GLU A 309 -5.75 -27.80 3.97
N ARG A 310 -5.14 -28.20 2.84
CA ARG A 310 -4.49 -29.51 2.64
C ARG A 310 -3.20 -29.71 3.45
N ARG A 311 -2.48 -28.65 3.83
CA ARG A 311 -1.18 -28.76 4.53
C ARG A 311 -1.29 -29.08 6.02
N GLU A 312 -0.46 -30.00 6.49
CA GLU A 312 -0.16 -30.17 7.92
C GLU A 312 0.92 -29.18 8.42
N ASP A 313 1.73 -28.63 7.49
CA ASP A 313 2.71 -27.56 7.74
C ASP A 313 2.06 -26.34 8.43
N LYS A 314 2.79 -25.72 9.37
CA LYS A 314 2.50 -24.40 9.93
C LYS A 314 3.62 -23.42 9.66
N PHE A 315 3.28 -22.14 9.57
CA PHE A 315 4.18 -21.05 9.16
C PHE A 315 4.38 -19.99 10.25
N ASP A 316 5.56 -19.38 10.28
CA ASP A 316 5.87 -18.23 11.15
C ASP A 316 5.24 -16.94 10.63
N VAL A 317 5.15 -16.82 9.29
CA VAL A 317 4.44 -15.73 8.62
C VAL A 317 3.60 -16.29 7.48
N ILE A 318 2.37 -15.79 7.32
CA ILE A 318 1.56 -16.00 6.11
C ILE A 318 1.33 -14.63 5.48
N ILE A 319 1.65 -14.51 4.19
CA ILE A 319 1.51 -13.29 3.38
C ILE A 319 0.42 -13.55 2.35
N ALA A 320 -0.59 -12.67 2.28
CA ALA A 320 -1.54 -12.62 1.18
C ALA A 320 -1.16 -11.47 0.24
N ASP A 321 -0.62 -11.86 -0.91
CA ASP A 321 -0.15 -11.01 -2.00
C ASP A 321 -1.06 -11.26 -3.21
N LEU A 322 -2.32 -10.89 -3.02
CA LEU A 322 -3.45 -11.21 -3.88
C LEU A 322 -3.93 -9.95 -4.59
N ALA A 323 -4.40 -10.09 -5.82
CA ALA A 323 -5.16 -9.04 -6.50
C ALA A 323 -6.38 -8.63 -5.65
N ASP A 324 -6.73 -7.35 -5.70
CA ASP A 324 -7.87 -6.79 -4.97
C ASP A 324 -9.15 -7.61 -5.19
N PRO A 325 -10.04 -7.72 -4.18
CA PRO A 325 -11.33 -8.32 -4.40
C PRO A 325 -12.11 -7.46 -5.41
N VAL A 326 -12.29 -7.99 -6.60
CA VAL A 326 -13.13 -7.42 -7.68
C VAL A 326 -14.35 -8.32 -7.91
N GLU A 327 -15.44 -7.75 -8.43
CA GLU A 327 -16.65 -8.53 -8.71
C GLU A 327 -16.34 -9.64 -9.71
N CYS A 328 -16.85 -10.86 -9.46
CA CYS A 328 -16.54 -12.09 -10.21
C CYS A 328 -15.05 -12.52 -10.24
N GLY A 329 -14.15 -11.88 -9.49
CA GLY A 329 -12.74 -12.31 -9.37
C GLY A 329 -12.55 -13.52 -8.44
N PRO A 330 -11.48 -14.31 -8.59
CA PRO A 330 -11.24 -15.48 -7.74
C PRO A 330 -10.87 -15.12 -6.29
N CYS A 331 -10.29 -13.94 -6.07
CA CYS A 331 -9.65 -13.59 -4.79
C CYS A 331 -10.61 -13.27 -3.64
N TYR A 332 -11.88 -12.91 -3.88
CA TYR A 332 -12.73 -12.35 -2.81
C TYR A 332 -12.96 -13.31 -1.62
N THR A 333 -13.03 -14.62 -1.89
CA THR A 333 -13.17 -15.65 -0.83
C THR A 333 -11.96 -15.72 0.10
N LEU A 334 -10.78 -15.30 -0.38
CA LEU A 334 -9.53 -15.20 0.38
C LEU A 334 -9.45 -13.93 1.24
N TYR A 335 -10.45 -13.05 1.15
CA TYR A 335 -10.63 -11.90 2.05
C TYR A 335 -11.76 -12.12 3.08
N CYS A 336 -12.49 -13.24 3.00
CA CYS A 336 -13.61 -13.54 3.88
C CYS A 336 -13.19 -14.04 5.27
N GLN A 337 -14.04 -13.78 6.28
CA GLN A 337 -13.85 -14.16 7.68
C GLN A 337 -13.54 -15.66 7.87
N GLY A 338 -14.24 -16.54 7.15
CA GLY A 338 -14.02 -17.99 7.22
C GLY A 338 -12.64 -18.41 6.73
N PHE A 339 -12.12 -17.81 5.65
CA PHE A 339 -10.75 -18.07 5.23
C PHE A 339 -9.74 -17.64 6.31
N TYR A 340 -9.90 -16.47 6.92
CA TYR A 340 -9.01 -16.06 8.01
C TYR A 340 -9.12 -16.97 9.24
N HIS A 341 -10.33 -17.35 9.65
CA HIS A 341 -10.60 -18.09 10.88
C HIS A 341 -10.31 -19.58 10.77
N ASP A 342 -10.76 -20.22 9.70
CA ASP A 342 -10.73 -21.69 9.53
C ASP A 342 -9.53 -22.16 8.71
N VAL A 343 -8.91 -21.28 7.91
CA VAL A 343 -7.80 -21.63 7.01
C VAL A 343 -6.48 -20.96 7.40
N VAL A 344 -6.41 -19.62 7.49
CA VAL A 344 -5.16 -18.92 7.80
C VAL A 344 -4.75 -19.14 9.26
N LYS A 345 -5.63 -18.83 10.21
CA LYS A 345 -5.33 -18.85 11.65
C LYS A 345 -4.85 -20.23 12.15
N PRO A 346 -5.44 -21.37 11.73
CA PRO A 346 -4.95 -22.69 12.16
C PRO A 346 -3.61 -23.09 11.53
N LYS A 347 -3.15 -22.43 10.46
CA LYS A 347 -1.87 -22.72 9.77
C LYS A 347 -0.73 -21.80 10.21
N LEU A 348 -0.99 -20.85 11.12
CA LEU A 348 0.04 -20.11 11.83
C LEU A 348 0.66 -20.93 12.98
N ASN A 349 1.94 -20.68 13.26
CA ASN A 349 2.61 -21.04 14.51
C ASN A 349 2.08 -20.17 15.68
N THR A 350 2.35 -20.55 16.93
CA THR A 350 1.82 -19.88 18.15
C THR A 350 2.13 -18.38 18.23
N ASN A 351 3.25 -17.96 17.64
CA ASN A 351 3.69 -16.55 17.57
C ASN A 351 3.50 -15.94 16.17
N GLY A 352 2.82 -16.67 15.27
CA GLY A 352 2.77 -16.36 13.85
C GLY A 352 2.04 -15.07 13.52
N ILE A 353 2.42 -14.46 12.40
CA ILE A 353 1.87 -13.19 11.92
C ILE A 353 1.27 -13.40 10.53
N PHE A 354 0.02 -13.01 10.35
CA PHE A 354 -0.57 -12.82 9.03
C PHE A 354 -0.34 -11.37 8.56
N VAL A 355 -0.12 -11.18 7.28
CA VAL A 355 -0.16 -9.86 6.63
C VAL A 355 -0.84 -9.99 5.28
N THR A 356 -1.65 -9.00 4.91
CA THR A 356 -2.28 -8.91 3.59
C THR A 356 -2.07 -7.53 3.00
N GLN A 357 -1.91 -7.47 1.68
CA GLN A 357 -2.25 -6.28 0.91
C GLN A 357 -3.76 -6.02 1.09
N ALA A 358 -4.16 -4.77 1.29
CA ALA A 358 -5.51 -4.39 1.69
C ALA A 358 -6.11 -3.24 0.86
N GLY A 359 -5.68 -3.12 -0.40
CA GLY A 359 -6.21 -2.20 -1.40
C GLY A 359 -5.90 -0.72 -1.15
N PRO A 360 -6.61 0.18 -1.86
CA PRO A 360 -6.50 1.62 -1.67
C PRO A 360 -6.78 2.06 -0.22
N ALA A 361 -5.92 2.92 0.32
CA ALA A 361 -5.98 3.49 1.67
C ALA A 361 -5.91 5.03 1.68
N GLY A 362 -6.12 5.68 0.54
CA GLY A 362 -6.23 7.13 0.39
C GLY A 362 -7.40 7.74 1.18
N VAL A 363 -7.35 9.06 1.37
CA VAL A 363 -8.32 9.84 2.20
C VAL A 363 -9.78 9.66 1.75
N LEU A 364 -10.02 9.27 0.49
CA LEU A 364 -11.34 8.97 -0.05
C LEU A 364 -11.57 7.47 -0.31
N SER A 365 -10.58 6.79 -0.90
CA SER A 365 -10.63 5.41 -1.40
C SER A 365 -10.59 4.32 -0.32
N HIS A 366 -10.05 4.61 0.87
CA HIS A 366 -9.93 3.66 2.00
C HIS A 366 -11.22 2.92 2.44
N ARG A 367 -12.39 3.35 1.97
CA ARG A 367 -13.71 2.77 2.29
C ARG A 367 -14.18 1.70 1.31
N GLU A 368 -13.51 1.58 0.16
CA GLU A 368 -13.79 0.54 -0.84
C GLU A 368 -13.53 -0.84 -0.23
N VAL A 369 -12.30 -1.08 0.22
CA VAL A 369 -11.89 -2.37 0.81
C VAL A 369 -11.07 -2.27 2.09
N PHE A 370 -10.14 -1.31 2.23
CA PHE A 370 -9.19 -1.25 3.36
C PHE A 370 -9.85 -1.26 4.74
N THR A 371 -10.92 -0.48 4.97
CA THR A 371 -11.66 -0.54 6.25
C THR A 371 -12.29 -1.89 6.51
N SER A 372 -12.84 -2.53 5.48
CA SER A 372 -13.54 -3.81 5.57
C SER A 372 -12.59 -4.98 5.79
N ILE A 373 -11.43 -4.99 5.13
CA ILE A 373 -10.37 -6.00 5.36
C ILE A 373 -9.86 -5.91 6.80
N TYR A 374 -9.52 -4.70 7.27
CA TYR A 374 -9.11 -4.46 8.66
C TYR A 374 -10.18 -4.90 9.68
N ASN A 375 -11.44 -4.53 9.47
CA ASN A 375 -12.50 -4.90 10.40
C ASN A 375 -12.83 -6.40 10.37
N THR A 376 -12.73 -7.06 9.21
CA THR A 376 -12.87 -8.51 9.07
C THR A 376 -11.78 -9.24 9.86
N LEU A 377 -10.51 -8.86 9.70
CA LEU A 377 -9.38 -9.42 10.45
C LEU A 377 -9.52 -9.22 11.97
N LYS A 378 -10.06 -8.08 12.41
CA LYS A 378 -10.37 -7.81 13.82
C LYS A 378 -11.43 -8.71 14.45
N THR A 379 -12.22 -9.43 13.66
CA THR A 379 -13.13 -10.45 14.20
C THR A 379 -12.44 -11.80 14.46
N VAL A 380 -11.21 -11.98 13.98
CA VAL A 380 -10.49 -13.26 13.98
C VAL A 380 -9.21 -13.22 14.81
N PHE A 381 -8.50 -12.09 14.85
CA PHE A 381 -7.20 -11.94 15.51
C PHE A 381 -7.22 -10.92 16.66
N THR A 382 -6.49 -11.22 17.73
CA THR A 382 -6.44 -10.40 18.96
C THR A 382 -5.76 -9.04 18.74
N TYR A 383 -4.72 -9.00 17.91
CA TYR A 383 -3.97 -7.80 17.56
C TYR A 383 -3.99 -7.60 16.05
N VAL A 384 -4.49 -6.44 15.60
CA VAL A 384 -4.57 -6.08 14.18
C VAL A 384 -4.07 -4.65 14.00
N VAL A 385 -3.11 -4.45 13.10
CA VAL A 385 -2.48 -3.15 12.80
C VAL A 385 -2.65 -2.85 11.32
N ALA A 386 -3.43 -1.81 11.01
CA ALA A 386 -3.51 -1.22 9.68
C ALA A 386 -2.40 -0.16 9.51
N TYR A 387 -1.78 -0.14 8.33
CA TYR A 387 -0.72 0.80 7.97
C TYR A 387 -0.74 1.05 6.46
N SER A 388 -0.12 2.15 6.02
CA SER A 388 -0.18 2.56 4.61
C SER A 388 1.01 3.41 4.16
N ALA A 389 1.30 3.39 2.87
CA ALA A 389 2.37 4.15 2.21
C ALA A 389 1.90 4.59 0.81
N HIS A 390 2.52 5.63 0.25
CA HIS A 390 2.19 6.10 -1.11
C HIS A 390 2.97 5.33 -2.16
N VAL A 391 2.26 4.70 -3.11
CA VAL A 391 2.86 4.00 -4.27
C VAL A 391 2.66 4.87 -5.51
N PRO A 392 3.70 5.59 -6.00
CA PRO A 392 3.53 6.63 -7.03
C PRO A 392 2.89 6.15 -8.33
N SER A 393 3.23 4.95 -8.79
CA SER A 393 2.70 4.34 -10.00
C SER A 393 1.19 4.05 -9.92
N TYR A 394 0.70 3.68 -8.73
CA TYR A 394 -0.73 3.42 -8.45
C TYR A 394 -1.58 4.70 -8.26
N CYS A 395 -0.97 5.89 -8.22
CA CYS A 395 -1.63 7.18 -7.97
C CYS A 395 -2.31 7.34 -6.59
N ASP A 396 -2.08 6.45 -5.62
CA ASP A 396 -2.71 6.54 -4.29
C ASP A 396 -1.80 6.03 -3.16
N VAL A 397 -2.26 6.27 -1.94
CA VAL A 397 -1.81 5.58 -0.72
C VAL A 397 -2.37 4.16 -0.72
N TRP A 398 -1.49 3.16 -0.71
CA TRP A 398 -1.85 1.75 -0.60
C TRP A 398 -1.82 1.27 0.85
N GLY A 399 -2.71 0.33 1.18
CA GLY A 399 -2.91 -0.18 2.53
C GLY A 399 -2.44 -1.62 2.72
N TRP A 400 -1.99 -1.94 3.93
CA TRP A 400 -1.72 -3.29 4.40
C TRP A 400 -2.27 -3.49 5.82
N VAL A 401 -2.54 -4.73 6.18
CA VAL A 401 -2.99 -5.10 7.52
C VAL A 401 -2.19 -6.28 8.06
N LEU A 402 -1.50 -6.07 9.18
CA LEU A 402 -0.91 -7.12 10.01
C LEU A 402 -1.93 -7.66 10.99
N ALA A 403 -1.93 -8.97 11.24
CA ALA A 403 -2.79 -9.62 12.23
C ALA A 403 -2.07 -10.77 12.97
N SER A 404 -2.27 -10.88 14.28
CA SER A 404 -1.74 -11.97 15.12
C SER A 404 -2.53 -12.09 16.43
N ASP A 405 -2.37 -13.21 17.13
CA ASP A 405 -2.78 -13.34 18.53
C ASP A 405 -1.66 -12.95 19.52
N GLN A 406 -0.46 -12.60 19.03
CA GLN A 406 0.60 -11.99 19.84
C GLN A 406 0.71 -10.47 19.59
N PRO A 407 1.22 -9.68 20.56
CA PRO A 407 1.48 -8.26 20.40
C PRO A 407 2.36 -7.93 19.18
N LEU A 408 2.01 -6.86 18.47
CA LEU A 408 2.67 -6.41 17.23
C LEU A 408 3.49 -5.13 17.48
N MET A 409 3.07 -3.99 16.95
CA MET A 409 3.81 -2.72 17.02
C MET A 409 3.87 -2.09 18.42
N ASN A 410 2.94 -2.42 19.33
CA ASN A 410 2.83 -1.81 20.66
C ASN A 410 3.94 -2.21 21.65
N GLN A 411 4.95 -2.96 21.20
CA GLN A 411 6.14 -3.34 21.97
C GLN A 411 7.47 -3.05 21.24
N MET A 412 7.45 -2.29 20.14
CA MET A 412 8.64 -2.04 19.32
C MET A 412 8.82 -0.56 18.99
N SER A 413 10.00 -0.01 19.27
CA SER A 413 10.38 1.34 18.85
C SER A 413 11.08 1.32 17.48
N SER A 414 11.21 2.50 16.87
CA SER A 414 12.00 2.74 15.65
C SER A 414 13.39 2.10 15.73
N GLU A 415 14.10 2.30 16.84
CA GLU A 415 15.49 1.89 17.00
C GLU A 415 15.62 0.35 17.11
N GLU A 416 14.60 -0.33 17.65
CA GLU A 416 14.53 -1.80 17.66
C GLU A 416 14.21 -2.36 16.27
N ILE A 417 13.42 -1.65 15.46
CA ILE A 417 13.18 -2.00 14.05
C ILE A 417 14.48 -1.84 13.25
N ASP A 418 15.18 -0.71 13.36
CA ASP A 418 16.48 -0.46 12.71
C ASP A 418 17.52 -1.50 13.10
N ARG A 419 17.62 -1.80 14.41
CA ARG A 419 18.51 -2.85 14.94
C ARG A 419 18.17 -4.23 14.37
N ARG A 420 16.89 -4.52 14.11
CA ARG A 420 16.45 -5.75 13.45
C ARG A 420 16.75 -5.74 11.96
N ILE A 421 16.61 -4.63 11.25
CA ILE A 421 16.99 -4.48 9.83
C ILE A 421 18.48 -4.79 9.67
N ALA A 422 19.36 -4.05 10.36
CA ALA A 422 20.81 -4.23 10.30
C ALA A 422 21.25 -5.68 10.62
N GLN A 423 20.62 -6.31 11.62
CA GLN A 423 20.94 -7.69 11.98
C GLN A 423 20.39 -8.72 10.99
N ARG A 424 19.14 -8.59 10.52
CA ARG A 424 18.40 -9.66 9.82
C ARG A 424 18.41 -9.55 8.31
N ILE A 425 18.48 -8.36 7.74
CA ILE A 425 18.43 -8.12 6.29
C ILE A 425 19.82 -8.32 5.67
N LYS A 426 19.92 -8.92 4.48
CA LYS A 426 21.15 -8.94 3.65
C LYS A 426 21.51 -7.52 3.24
N GLY A 427 22.80 -7.15 3.26
CA GLY A 427 23.22 -5.74 3.19
C GLY A 427 23.10 -5.05 4.55
N GLY A 428 21.93 -5.15 5.19
CA GLY A 428 21.65 -4.55 6.50
C GLY A 428 20.94 -3.20 6.43
N GLU A 429 20.46 -2.85 5.24
CA GLU A 429 19.67 -1.67 4.90
C GLU A 429 18.49 -2.09 4.00
N LEU A 430 17.54 -1.18 3.82
CA LEU A 430 16.37 -1.30 2.94
C LEU A 430 16.21 0.01 2.15
N ARG A 431 15.45 0.02 1.06
CA ARG A 431 15.31 1.19 0.18
C ARG A 431 14.21 2.14 0.63
N TYR A 432 13.12 1.63 1.22
CA TYR A 432 11.97 2.40 1.70
C TYR A 432 11.86 2.37 3.23
N LEU A 433 11.96 1.20 3.85
CA LEU A 433 11.66 1.03 5.27
C LEU A 433 12.88 1.16 6.18
N ASP A 434 12.92 2.26 6.94
CA ASP A 434 13.58 2.33 8.24
C ASP A 434 12.54 2.24 9.39
N GLY A 435 13.02 2.18 10.63
CA GLY A 435 12.20 2.17 11.84
C GLY A 435 11.25 3.37 11.96
N PRO A 436 11.72 4.61 11.78
CA PRO A 436 10.87 5.81 11.69
C PRO A 436 9.76 5.71 10.63
N THR A 437 10.06 5.22 9.42
CA THR A 437 9.11 5.11 8.31
C THR A 437 8.07 4.02 8.57
N LEU A 438 8.48 2.85 9.06
CA LEU A 438 7.53 1.81 9.48
C LEU A 438 6.63 2.31 10.61
N TYR A 439 7.19 2.98 11.63
CA TYR A 439 6.38 3.57 12.70
C TYR A 439 5.39 4.60 12.13
N ALA A 440 5.85 5.53 11.30
CA ALA A 440 5.02 6.56 10.67
C ALA A 440 3.89 5.99 9.79
N SER A 441 4.12 4.88 9.08
CA SER A 441 3.09 4.21 8.25
C SER A 441 1.86 3.75 9.04
N THR A 442 2.02 3.49 10.35
CA THR A 442 0.90 3.15 11.26
C THR A 442 0.11 4.37 11.76
N ILE A 443 0.66 5.59 11.61
CA ILE A 443 0.07 6.84 12.12
C ILE A 443 -0.88 7.42 11.06
N LEU A 444 -1.94 6.67 10.78
CA LEU A 444 -2.95 7.00 9.78
C LEU A 444 -3.63 8.36 10.08
N ASN A 445 -4.07 9.05 9.02
CA ASN A 445 -4.76 10.34 9.16
C ASN A 445 -6.10 10.22 9.91
N ARG A 446 -6.65 11.36 10.38
CA ARG A 446 -7.87 11.38 11.20
C ARG A 446 -9.05 10.69 10.50
N THR A 447 -9.33 11.03 9.24
CA THR A 447 -10.47 10.53 8.45
C THR A 447 -10.41 9.01 8.30
N VAL A 448 -9.23 8.47 8.01
CA VAL A 448 -9.01 7.02 7.87
C VAL A 448 -9.13 6.32 9.23
N ARG A 449 -8.53 6.86 10.31
CA ARG A 449 -8.68 6.29 11.66
C ARG A 449 -10.12 6.27 12.16
N GLU A 450 -10.86 7.36 11.98
CA GLU A 450 -12.27 7.42 12.36
C GLU A 450 -13.10 6.43 11.54
N SER A 451 -12.79 6.21 10.26
CA SER A 451 -13.48 5.23 9.43
C SER A 451 -13.13 3.78 9.82
N LEU A 452 -11.87 3.47 10.11
CA LEU A 452 -11.42 2.17 10.63
C LEU A 452 -12.02 1.81 12.01
N GLN A 453 -12.27 2.81 12.85
CA GLN A 453 -12.93 2.63 14.15
C GLN A 453 -14.45 2.43 14.00
N ASN A 454 -15.07 3.14 13.06
CA ASN A 454 -16.52 3.11 12.87
C ASN A 454 -17.01 2.03 11.90
N GLU A 455 -16.15 1.43 11.08
CA GLU A 455 -16.53 0.30 10.20
C GLU A 455 -17.19 -0.84 10.97
N LYS A 456 -18.22 -1.43 10.35
CA LYS A 456 -19.00 -2.56 10.88
C LYS A 456 -19.10 -3.72 9.89
N HIS A 457 -18.71 -3.48 8.65
CA HIS A 457 -18.74 -4.49 7.61
C HIS A 457 -17.67 -5.55 7.83
N VAL A 458 -18.06 -6.80 7.58
CA VAL A 458 -17.25 -8.01 7.70
C VAL A 458 -17.52 -8.80 6.43
N TYR A 459 -16.47 -9.21 5.72
CA TYR A 459 -16.61 -10.04 4.52
C TYR A 459 -16.97 -11.48 4.90
N THR A 460 -18.15 -11.90 4.47
CA THR A 460 -18.51 -13.31 4.29
C THR A 460 -18.57 -13.60 2.79
N GLU A 461 -18.82 -14.85 2.41
CA GLU A 461 -18.98 -15.22 0.98
C GLU A 461 -20.22 -14.56 0.34
N GLU A 462 -21.15 -14.03 1.14
CA GLU A 462 -22.38 -13.33 0.72
C GLU A 462 -22.26 -11.80 0.73
N THR A 463 -21.32 -11.21 1.49
CA THR A 463 -21.30 -9.77 1.79
C THR A 463 -20.13 -8.99 1.17
N ALA A 464 -19.20 -9.65 0.48
CA ALA A 464 -17.98 -9.02 -0.04
C ALA A 464 -18.23 -7.70 -0.79
N ARG A 465 -17.43 -6.66 -0.46
CA ARG A 465 -17.30 -5.43 -1.28
C ARG A 465 -16.14 -5.61 -2.26
N PHE A 466 -16.18 -4.83 -3.33
CA PHE A 466 -15.23 -4.90 -4.42
C PHE A 466 -14.58 -3.54 -4.70
N VAL A 467 -13.30 -3.54 -5.10
CA VAL A 467 -12.66 -2.39 -5.75
C VAL A 467 -13.24 -2.21 -7.16
N TYR A 468 -13.21 -1.00 -7.72
CA TYR A 468 -13.64 -0.78 -9.10
C TYR A 468 -12.84 -1.65 -10.09
N GLY A 469 -13.56 -2.57 -10.76
CA GLY A 469 -13.04 -3.52 -11.73
C GLY A 469 -13.97 -4.72 -11.83
N GLN A 470 -13.76 -5.58 -12.84
CA GLN A 470 -14.42 -6.89 -12.93
C GLN A 470 -13.39 -7.97 -13.24
N GLY A 471 -13.41 -9.05 -12.46
CA GLY A 471 -12.59 -10.22 -12.69
C GLY A 471 -13.21 -11.18 -13.69
N ARG A 472 -12.39 -12.06 -14.30
CA ARG A 472 -12.90 -13.11 -15.17
C ARG A 472 -13.48 -14.25 -14.33
N SER A 473 -14.77 -14.49 -14.48
CA SER A 473 -15.40 -15.70 -13.95
C SER A 473 -14.76 -16.94 -14.57
N VAL A 474 -14.00 -17.68 -13.75
CA VAL A 474 -13.59 -19.04 -14.09
C VAL A 474 -14.80 -19.94 -13.90
N ASN A 475 -15.46 -20.32 -15.01
CA ASN A 475 -16.64 -21.19 -14.98
C ASN A 475 -16.43 -22.37 -14.04
N SER A 476 -17.29 -22.47 -13.03
CA SER A 476 -17.18 -23.47 -11.96
C SER A 476 -17.28 -24.89 -12.51
N PHE A 477 -16.56 -25.81 -11.85
CA PHE A 477 -16.60 -27.23 -12.20
C PHE A 477 -18.04 -27.74 -12.17
N THR A 478 -18.52 -28.23 -13.32
CA THR A 478 -19.84 -28.83 -13.43
C THR A 478 -19.82 -30.17 -12.68
N THR A 479 -20.63 -30.30 -11.62
CA THR A 479 -20.69 -31.50 -10.78
C THR A 479 -21.39 -32.65 -11.48
N HIS A 480 -20.61 -33.67 -11.86
CA HIS A 480 -21.04 -34.99 -12.34
C HIS A 480 -20.18 -36.08 -11.67
#